data_AF-M2XCA2-F1
#
_entry.id   AF-M2XCA2-F1
#
_cell.length_a   1.000
_cell.length_b   1.000
_cell.length_c   1.000
_cell.angle_alpha   90.00
_cell.angle_beta   90.00
_cell.angle_gamma   90.00
#
_symmetry.space_group_name_H-M   'P 1'
#
loop_
_entity.id
_entity.type
_entity.pdbx_description
1 polymer ?
#
loop_
_entity_poly.entity_id
_entity_poly.type
_entity_poly.pdbx_seq_one_letter_code
_entity_poly.pdbx_strand_id
1 'polypeptide(L)'
;MASTTKRKKPEDSVLGIHKRNGIWQDGLARVMGPELLDRWGIEEDAEASRVREIVLVRLNRVLGQFSKPEMPLIVWTAYNLGAASPDEESGVVRRLERLVEQGGVGCSVRTCTRRFNDIFLPAVVKSLSAGQSVITGEDLGRASRWLAGNIRPGAPEPVAVPGGLSAAIRGLRTPMAPVLKMFLDGPVHGPADGDGVPLAAKLGARGEWLCVFTGEGLLATYRESTGARWTRTGRWTGRDVVRTAAGRIFPTGILIDPSPAMGAGADATLPLPPEEIARLVREC
;
A
#
# COMPACT_ATOMS: atom_id res chain seq x y z
N MET A 1 18.28 36.47 -5.70
CA MET A 1 19.21 35.71 -4.83
C MET A 1 18.97 34.23 -5.10
N ALA A 2 19.87 33.57 -5.82
CA ALA A 2 19.75 32.14 -6.08
C ALA A 2 20.10 31.38 -4.79
N SER A 3 19.13 30.65 -4.23
CA SER A 3 19.35 29.74 -3.12
C SER A 3 20.29 28.63 -3.56
N THR A 4 21.56 28.72 -3.15
CA THR A 4 22.57 27.66 -3.30
C THR A 4 22.23 26.53 -2.32
N THR A 5 21.15 25.82 -2.62
CA THR A 5 20.85 24.55 -1.96
C THR A 5 21.99 23.60 -2.33
N LYS A 6 22.83 23.22 -1.36
CA LYS A 6 23.93 22.26 -1.58
C LYS A 6 23.35 21.03 -2.28
N ARG A 7 23.79 20.80 -3.53
CA ARG A 7 23.40 19.62 -4.32
C ARG A 7 23.77 18.37 -3.52
N LYS A 8 22.77 17.55 -3.22
CA LYS A 8 22.94 16.34 -2.43
C LYS A 8 23.52 15.27 -3.34
N LYS A 9 24.55 14.56 -2.86
CA LYS A 9 25.14 13.49 -3.65
C LYS A 9 24.13 12.34 -3.84
N PRO A 10 24.00 11.74 -5.04
CA PRO A 10 23.08 10.63 -5.28
C PRO A 10 23.20 9.48 -4.27
N GLU A 11 24.41 9.22 -3.79
CA GLU A 11 24.70 8.21 -2.77
C GLU A 11 23.99 8.52 -1.45
N ASP A 12 24.06 9.77 -0.98
CA ASP A 12 23.38 10.23 0.24
C ASP A 12 21.85 10.23 0.08
N SER A 13 21.38 10.39 -1.16
CA SER A 13 19.96 10.34 -1.50
C SER A 13 19.39 8.93 -1.46
N VAL A 14 20.12 7.93 -1.93
CA VAL A 14 19.72 6.51 -1.81
C VAL A 14 19.52 6.10 -0.36
N LEU A 15 20.38 6.55 0.55
CA LEU A 15 20.26 6.32 2.00
C LEU A 15 19.00 6.97 2.61
N GLY A 16 18.33 7.88 1.89
CA GLY A 16 17.06 8.47 2.29
C GLY A 16 15.84 7.60 1.98
N ILE A 17 15.93 6.75 0.96
CA ILE A 17 14.76 6.02 0.41
C ILE A 17 14.17 5.04 1.43
N HIS A 18 15.01 4.38 2.23
CA HIS A 18 14.55 3.42 3.24
C HIS A 18 14.12 4.07 4.56
N LYS A 19 14.23 5.40 4.72
CA LYS A 19 13.84 6.09 5.96
C LYS A 19 12.32 6.24 6.03
N ARG A 20 11.81 6.59 7.22
CA ARG A 20 10.36 6.76 7.47
C ARG A 20 9.58 5.57 6.91
N ASN A 21 8.58 5.81 6.06
CA ASN A 21 7.74 4.81 5.43
C ASN A 21 8.40 4.05 4.25
N GLY A 22 9.72 4.13 4.07
CA GLY A 22 10.44 3.45 2.99
C GLY A 22 10.07 4.00 1.62
N ILE A 23 9.79 3.13 0.65
CA ILE A 23 9.34 3.57 -0.69
C ILE A 23 7.94 4.21 -0.67
N TRP A 24 7.19 4.05 0.41
CA TRP A 24 5.85 4.63 0.54
C TRP A 24 5.87 6.08 1.00
N GLN A 25 7.01 6.59 1.48
CA GLN A 25 7.09 7.94 2.04
C GLN A 25 6.57 9.03 1.09
N ASP A 26 5.86 10.00 1.66
CA ASP A 26 5.43 11.19 0.93
C ASP A 26 6.63 12.04 0.51
N GLY A 27 6.59 12.54 -0.73
CA GLY A 27 7.67 13.33 -1.29
C GLY A 27 8.95 12.53 -1.57
N LEU A 28 8.84 11.22 -1.86
CA LEU A 28 9.99 10.37 -2.22
C LEU A 28 10.89 10.99 -3.31
N ALA A 29 10.31 11.61 -4.34
CA ALA A 29 11.08 12.31 -5.39
C ALA A 29 11.98 13.42 -4.80
N ARG A 30 11.46 14.21 -3.84
CA ARG A 30 12.24 15.23 -3.12
C ARG A 30 13.35 14.61 -2.27
N VAL A 31 13.12 13.45 -1.67
CA VAL A 31 14.13 12.73 -0.87
C VAL A 31 15.29 12.23 -1.75
N MET A 32 14.96 11.78 -2.95
CA MET A 32 15.93 11.36 -3.96
C MET A 32 16.73 12.55 -4.50
N GLY A 33 16.09 13.70 -4.69
CA GLY A 33 16.74 14.88 -5.26
C GLY A 33 17.03 14.73 -6.76
N PRO A 34 17.27 15.85 -7.46
CA PRO A 34 17.30 15.89 -8.92
C PRO A 34 18.42 15.03 -9.51
N GLU A 35 19.57 14.94 -8.86
CA GLU A 35 20.71 14.16 -9.37
C GLU A 35 20.43 12.65 -9.37
N LEU A 36 19.71 12.13 -8.38
CA LEU A 36 19.36 10.71 -8.35
C LEU A 36 18.18 10.40 -9.28
N LEU A 37 17.23 11.33 -9.40
CA LEU A 37 16.11 11.22 -10.35
C LEU A 37 16.64 11.09 -11.78
N ASP A 38 17.49 12.05 -12.20
CA ASP A 38 18.15 12.02 -13.50
C ASP A 38 18.94 10.72 -13.71
N ARG A 39 19.76 10.34 -12.71
CA ARG A 39 20.57 9.12 -12.81
C ARG A 39 19.76 7.85 -12.98
N TRP A 40 18.55 7.78 -12.40
CA TRP A 40 17.66 6.64 -12.54
C TRP A 40 16.69 6.74 -13.72
N GLY A 41 16.70 7.87 -14.45
CA GLY A 41 15.83 8.13 -15.59
C GLY A 41 14.39 8.43 -15.15
N ILE A 42 14.23 9.20 -14.08
CA ILE A 42 12.94 9.64 -13.56
C ILE A 42 12.78 11.12 -13.90
N GLU A 43 11.68 11.47 -14.58
CA GLU A 43 11.34 12.85 -14.89
C GLU A 43 11.06 13.64 -13.60
N GLU A 44 11.39 14.92 -13.56
CA GLU A 44 11.28 15.75 -12.35
C GLU A 44 9.81 15.92 -11.88
N ASP A 45 8.87 15.88 -12.83
CA ASP A 45 7.43 15.97 -12.64
C ASP A 45 6.73 14.58 -12.62
N ALA A 46 7.50 13.49 -12.60
CA ALA A 46 6.93 12.15 -12.57
C ALA A 46 6.00 11.95 -11.36
N GLU A 47 4.84 11.34 -11.61
CA GLU A 47 3.90 10.99 -10.56
C GLU A 47 4.54 10.09 -9.49
N ALA A 48 4.09 10.23 -8.23
CA ALA A 48 4.63 9.46 -7.11
C ALA A 48 4.54 7.93 -7.31
N SER A 49 3.53 7.45 -8.04
CA SER A 49 3.39 6.06 -8.47
C SER A 49 4.57 5.62 -9.35
N ARG A 50 4.87 6.38 -10.40
CA ARG A 50 5.96 6.11 -11.34
C ARG A 50 7.34 6.17 -10.69
N VAL A 51 7.55 7.13 -9.78
CA VAL A 51 8.79 7.21 -8.99
C VAL A 51 9.02 5.91 -8.22
N ARG A 52 7.99 5.40 -7.53
CA ARG A 52 8.07 4.15 -6.75
C ARG A 52 8.32 2.93 -7.64
N GLU A 53 7.66 2.85 -8.79
CA GLU A 53 7.87 1.78 -9.77
C GLU A 53 9.32 1.72 -10.21
N ILE A 54 9.91 2.86 -10.59
CA ILE A 54 11.31 2.93 -11.04
C ILE A 54 12.27 2.58 -9.90
N VAL A 55 12.04 3.11 -8.70
CA VAL A 55 12.83 2.78 -7.49
C VAL A 55 12.79 1.27 -7.25
N LEU A 56 11.61 0.65 -7.29
CA LEU A 56 11.43 -0.79 -7.09
C LEU A 56 12.22 -1.61 -8.12
N VAL A 57 12.12 -1.26 -9.40
CA VAL A 57 12.86 -1.93 -10.49
C VAL A 57 14.37 -1.81 -10.28
N ARG A 58 14.87 -0.61 -9.98
CA ARG A 58 16.31 -0.35 -9.76
C ARG A 58 16.85 -1.18 -8.59
N LEU A 59 16.15 -1.15 -7.45
CA LEU A 59 16.54 -1.92 -6.27
C LEU A 59 16.45 -3.43 -6.53
N ASN A 60 15.44 -3.90 -7.25
CA ASN A 60 15.28 -5.32 -7.57
C ASN A 60 16.39 -5.83 -8.49
N ARG A 61 16.87 -5.01 -9.44
CA ARG A 61 18.02 -5.35 -10.30
C ARG A 61 19.32 -5.50 -9.50
N VAL A 62 19.56 -4.63 -8.51
CA VAL A 62 20.70 -4.78 -7.59
C VAL A 62 20.53 -6.02 -6.72
N LEU A 63 19.32 -6.26 -6.22
CA LEU A 63 19.00 -7.43 -5.40
C LEU A 63 19.24 -8.75 -6.14
N GLY A 64 19.01 -8.79 -7.46
CA GLY A 64 19.26 -9.97 -8.31
C GLY A 64 20.74 -10.42 -8.35
N GLN A 65 21.67 -9.62 -7.84
CA GLN A 65 23.09 -9.99 -7.71
C GLN A 65 23.36 -10.88 -6.48
N PHE A 66 22.38 -11.04 -5.58
CA PHE A 66 22.52 -11.78 -4.34
C PHE A 66 21.80 -13.12 -4.41
N SER A 67 22.53 -14.21 -4.15
CA SER A 67 21.99 -15.58 -4.16
C SER A 67 21.35 -16.04 -2.85
N LYS A 68 21.52 -15.28 -1.76
CA LYS A 68 21.00 -15.65 -0.44
C LYS A 68 19.49 -15.45 -0.37
N PRO A 69 18.70 -16.48 0.00
CA PRO A 69 17.24 -16.40 -0.02
C PRO A 69 16.67 -15.40 0.99
N GLU A 70 17.42 -15.07 2.05
CA GLU A 70 16.94 -14.08 3.04
C GLU A 70 17.17 -12.63 2.60
N MET A 71 18.03 -12.39 1.60
CA MET A 71 18.35 -11.01 1.16
C MET A 71 17.12 -10.28 0.64
N PRO A 72 16.27 -10.86 -0.24
CA PRO A 72 15.02 -10.23 -0.63
C PRO A 72 14.09 -9.90 0.55
N LEU A 73 13.97 -10.81 1.52
CA LEU A 73 13.12 -10.60 2.69
C LEU A 73 13.62 -9.42 3.54
N ILE A 74 14.93 -9.35 3.78
CA ILE A 74 15.58 -8.26 4.54
C ILE A 74 15.41 -6.93 3.80
N VAL A 75 15.74 -6.88 2.51
CA VAL A 75 15.73 -5.65 1.71
C VAL A 75 14.30 -5.10 1.58
N TRP A 76 13.34 -5.92 1.19
CA TRP A 76 11.96 -5.45 1.03
C TRP A 76 11.33 -5.05 2.36
N THR A 77 11.67 -5.72 3.46
CA THR A 77 11.30 -5.27 4.80
C THR A 77 11.90 -3.89 5.12
N ALA A 78 13.19 -3.68 4.84
CA ALA A 78 13.84 -2.40 5.10
C ALA A 78 13.21 -1.24 4.31
N TYR A 79 12.75 -1.51 3.09
CA TYR A 79 12.01 -0.56 2.24
C TYR A 79 10.49 -0.53 2.48
N ASN A 80 10.00 -1.28 3.48
CA ASN A 80 8.60 -1.35 3.90
C ASN A 80 7.63 -1.94 2.85
N LEU A 81 8.13 -2.76 1.94
CA LEU A 81 7.36 -3.49 0.94
C LEU A 81 6.98 -4.90 1.45
N GLY A 82 5.71 -5.28 1.30
CA GLY A 82 5.19 -6.53 1.88
C GLY A 82 4.79 -6.41 3.35
N ALA A 83 4.79 -5.21 3.92
CA ALA A 83 4.36 -4.99 5.29
C ALA A 83 2.82 -4.90 5.35
N ALA A 84 2.18 -5.71 6.20
CA ALA A 84 0.73 -5.68 6.39
C ALA A 84 0.19 -4.31 6.88
N SER A 85 1.05 -3.51 7.51
CA SER A 85 0.77 -2.12 7.87
C SER A 85 2.10 -1.36 7.82
N PRO A 86 2.39 -0.64 6.73
CA PRO A 86 3.52 0.27 6.66
C PRO A 86 3.39 1.31 7.78
N ASP A 87 4.26 1.24 8.78
CA ASP A 87 4.29 2.20 9.89
C ASP A 87 5.30 3.30 9.54
N GLU A 88 4.82 4.52 9.35
CA GLU A 88 5.61 5.67 8.88
C GLU A 88 6.72 6.05 9.84
N GLU A 89 6.54 5.78 11.14
CA GLU A 89 7.49 6.08 12.20
C GLU A 89 8.45 4.92 12.48
N SER A 90 8.18 3.74 11.94
CA SER A 90 9.06 2.59 12.12
C SER A 90 10.36 2.77 11.33
N GLY A 91 11.48 3.03 12.03
CA GLY A 91 12.80 2.98 11.43
C GLY A 91 13.14 1.57 10.90
N VAL A 92 14.13 1.49 9.99
CA VAL A 92 14.57 0.21 9.40
C VAL A 92 14.85 -0.86 10.46
N VAL A 93 15.53 -0.49 11.55
CA VAL A 93 15.86 -1.44 12.63
C VAL A 93 14.59 -2.08 13.21
N ARG A 94 13.56 -1.28 13.53
CA ARG A 94 12.28 -1.77 14.06
C ARG A 94 11.51 -2.65 13.07
N ARG A 95 11.66 -2.39 11.76
CA ARG A 95 11.09 -3.29 10.73
C ARG A 95 11.82 -4.63 10.68
N LEU A 96 13.15 -4.62 10.81
CA LEU A 96 13.95 -5.83 10.84
C LEU A 96 13.77 -6.63 12.14
N GLU A 97 13.56 -5.96 13.28
CA GLU A 97 13.17 -6.59 14.55
C GLU A 97 11.88 -7.40 14.38
N ARG A 98 10.82 -6.77 13.87
CA ARG A 98 9.55 -7.46 13.60
C ARG A 98 9.70 -8.65 12.66
N LEU A 99 10.53 -8.54 11.61
CA LEU A 99 10.78 -9.65 10.68
C LEU A 99 11.39 -10.86 11.39
N VAL A 100 12.32 -10.62 12.33
CA VAL A 100 12.99 -11.68 13.09
C VAL A 100 12.05 -12.27 14.15
N GLU A 101 11.32 -11.42 14.88
CA GLU A 101 10.33 -11.84 15.90
C GLU A 101 9.23 -12.72 15.31
N GLN A 102 8.81 -12.45 14.07
CA GLN A 102 7.80 -13.22 13.34
C GLN A 102 8.37 -14.47 12.65
N GLY A 103 9.65 -14.78 12.85
CA GLY A 103 10.29 -15.95 12.22
C GLY A 103 10.43 -15.84 10.70
N GLY A 104 10.35 -14.63 10.14
CA GLY A 104 10.44 -14.40 8.69
C GLY A 104 11.82 -14.68 8.11
N VAL A 105 12.86 -14.71 8.94
CA VAL A 105 14.24 -15.12 8.57
C VAL A 105 14.90 -15.86 9.73
N GLY A 106 15.77 -16.83 9.41
CA GLY A 106 16.48 -17.63 10.42
C GLY A 106 17.71 -16.96 11.05
N CYS A 107 17.92 -15.65 10.87
CA CYS A 107 19.10 -14.94 11.37
C CYS A 107 18.74 -13.77 12.29
N SER A 108 19.68 -13.38 13.15
CA SER A 108 19.47 -12.29 14.13
C SER A 108 19.26 -10.92 13.49
N VAL A 109 18.65 -9.99 14.24
CA VAL A 109 18.46 -8.59 13.84
C VAL A 109 19.78 -7.93 13.45
N ARG A 110 20.85 -8.15 14.25
CA ARG A 110 22.20 -7.66 13.93
C ARG A 110 22.69 -8.13 12.56
N THR A 111 22.42 -9.39 12.22
CA THR A 111 22.79 -9.97 10.93
C THR A 111 21.98 -9.35 9.79
N CYS A 112 20.68 -9.13 10.00
CA CYS A 112 19.80 -8.45 9.04
C CYS A 112 20.29 -7.02 8.77
N THR A 113 20.53 -6.24 9.82
CA THR A 113 21.00 -4.86 9.74
C THR A 113 22.35 -4.78 9.02
N ARG A 114 23.31 -5.66 9.35
CA ARG A 114 24.61 -5.74 8.66
C ARG A 114 24.44 -6.06 7.17
N ARG A 115 23.61 -7.05 6.84
CA ARG A 115 23.35 -7.43 5.44
C ARG A 115 22.69 -6.29 4.66
N PHE A 116 21.82 -5.51 5.29
CA PHE A 116 21.22 -4.35 4.66
C PHE A 116 22.21 -3.18 4.51
N ASN A 117 22.78 -2.70 5.61
CA ASN A 117 23.61 -1.49 5.65
C ASN A 117 25.00 -1.67 5.06
N ASP A 118 25.65 -2.80 5.30
CA ASP A 118 27.07 -2.98 5.00
C ASP A 118 27.29 -3.79 3.71
N ILE A 119 26.21 -4.37 3.14
CA ILE A 119 26.29 -5.21 1.93
C ILE A 119 25.36 -4.68 0.84
N PHE A 120 24.05 -4.61 1.10
CA PHE A 120 23.09 -4.20 0.07
C PHE A 120 23.21 -2.72 -0.30
N LEU A 121 23.19 -1.80 0.68
CA LEU A 121 23.28 -0.36 0.39
C LEU A 121 24.56 0.03 -0.37
N PRO A 122 25.77 -0.48 -0.02
CA PRO A 122 26.97 -0.25 -0.80
C PRO A 122 26.87 -0.78 -2.23
N ALA A 123 26.17 -1.90 -2.47
CA ALA A 123 25.94 -2.40 -3.81
C ALA A 123 25.01 -1.48 -4.62
N VAL A 124 23.97 -0.90 -4.00
CA VAL A 124 23.12 0.10 -4.66
C VAL A 124 23.95 1.34 -5.01
N VAL A 125 24.75 1.85 -4.07
CA VAL A 125 25.64 2.99 -4.32
C VAL A 125 26.62 2.69 -5.46
N LYS A 126 27.29 1.54 -5.44
CA LYS A 126 28.18 1.10 -6.52
C LYS A 126 27.46 1.02 -7.87
N SER A 127 26.21 0.57 -7.88
CA SER A 127 25.41 0.49 -9.10
C SER A 127 25.16 1.86 -9.72
N LEU A 128 25.14 2.95 -8.93
CA LEU A 128 24.97 4.31 -9.45
C LEU A 128 26.12 4.73 -10.36
N SER A 129 27.33 4.26 -10.12
CA SER A 129 28.49 4.55 -10.99
C SER A 129 28.46 3.75 -12.29
N ALA A 130 27.71 2.66 -12.35
CA ALA A 130 27.55 1.84 -13.55
C ALA A 130 26.50 2.41 -14.52
N GLY A 131 26.60 2.04 -15.79
CA GLY A 131 25.56 2.31 -16.79
C GLY A 131 24.23 1.71 -16.35
N GLN A 132 23.17 2.53 -16.33
CA GLN A 132 21.85 2.09 -15.94
C GLN A 132 21.17 1.37 -17.10
N SER A 133 20.79 0.10 -16.91
CA SER A 133 20.00 -0.62 -17.91
C SER A 133 18.65 0.06 -18.13
N VAL A 134 18.16 0.02 -19.37
CA VAL A 134 16.86 0.59 -19.75
C VAL A 134 15.74 -0.08 -18.95
N ILE A 135 14.76 0.69 -18.48
CA ILE A 135 13.55 0.16 -17.85
C ILE A 135 12.49 0.02 -18.94
N THR A 136 11.98 -1.19 -19.11
CA THR A 136 10.97 -1.50 -20.13
C THR A 136 9.55 -1.27 -19.60
N GLY A 137 8.56 -1.19 -20.50
CA GLY A 137 7.16 -1.17 -20.10
C GLY A 137 6.73 -2.42 -19.32
N GLU A 138 7.35 -3.58 -19.60
CA GLU A 138 7.10 -4.81 -18.86
C GLU A 138 7.61 -4.73 -17.41
N ASP A 139 8.81 -4.17 -17.22
CA ASP A 139 9.38 -3.93 -15.88
C ASP A 139 8.44 -3.05 -15.05
N LEU A 140 7.93 -1.97 -15.63
CA LEU A 140 7.01 -1.05 -14.98
C LEU A 140 5.67 -1.71 -14.68
N GLY A 141 5.10 -2.46 -15.64
CA GLY A 141 3.86 -3.20 -15.43
C GLY A 141 3.97 -4.22 -14.29
N ARG A 142 5.11 -4.89 -14.15
CA ARG A 142 5.39 -5.83 -13.06
C ARG A 142 5.54 -5.12 -11.71
N ALA A 143 6.31 -4.03 -11.69
CA ALA A 143 6.46 -3.19 -10.51
C ALA A 143 5.13 -2.63 -10.02
N SER A 144 4.28 -2.18 -10.95
CA SER A 144 2.94 -1.67 -10.66
C SER A 144 2.07 -2.72 -9.97
N ARG A 145 2.07 -3.97 -10.46
CA ARG A 145 1.34 -5.08 -9.82
C ARG A 145 1.83 -5.39 -8.41
N TRP A 146 3.15 -5.42 -8.21
CA TRP A 146 3.73 -5.64 -6.88
C TRP A 146 3.37 -4.50 -5.91
N LEU A 147 3.45 -3.25 -6.35
CA LEU A 147 3.09 -2.11 -5.52
C LEU A 147 1.59 -2.09 -5.20
N ALA A 148 0.73 -2.36 -6.18
CA ALA A 148 -0.72 -2.38 -6.00
C ALA A 148 -1.18 -3.42 -4.96
N GLY A 149 -0.56 -4.61 -4.96
CA GLY A 149 -0.83 -5.63 -3.95
C GLY A 149 0.05 -5.54 -2.70
N ASN A 150 0.96 -4.56 -2.62
CA ASN A 150 2.03 -4.48 -1.62
C ASN A 150 2.75 -5.83 -1.43
N ILE A 151 3.15 -6.45 -2.55
CA ILE A 151 3.73 -7.79 -2.62
C ILE A 151 5.23 -7.68 -2.87
N ARG A 152 6.01 -8.55 -2.24
CA ARG A 152 7.46 -8.62 -2.48
C ARG A 152 7.75 -9.25 -3.84
N PRO A 153 8.68 -8.71 -4.64
CA PRO A 153 9.17 -9.37 -5.84
C PRO A 153 9.61 -10.82 -5.57
N GLY A 154 9.14 -11.75 -6.38
CA GLY A 154 9.47 -13.18 -6.25
C GLY A 154 8.66 -13.95 -5.20
N ALA A 155 7.79 -13.30 -4.41
CA ALA A 155 6.73 -14.02 -3.73
C ALA A 155 5.79 -14.63 -4.78
N PRO A 156 5.17 -15.81 -4.52
CA PRO A 156 4.15 -16.32 -5.42
C PRO A 156 3.12 -15.20 -5.65
N GLU A 157 2.87 -14.87 -6.92
CA GLU A 157 1.73 -14.02 -7.22
C GLU A 157 0.53 -14.68 -6.54
N PRO A 158 -0.24 -13.96 -5.71
CA PRO A 158 -1.43 -14.53 -5.13
C PRO A 158 -2.23 -15.04 -6.30
N VAL A 159 -2.43 -16.37 -6.35
CA VAL A 159 -3.35 -17.03 -7.28
C VAL A 159 -4.56 -16.13 -7.31
N ALA A 160 -5.00 -15.68 -8.48
CA ALA A 160 -6.11 -14.75 -8.62
C ALA A 160 -7.35 -15.34 -7.93
N VAL A 161 -7.46 -15.10 -6.62
CA VAL A 161 -8.66 -15.36 -5.85
C VAL A 161 -9.61 -14.30 -6.39
N PRO A 162 -10.83 -14.68 -6.80
CA PRO A 162 -11.82 -13.71 -7.24
C PRO A 162 -11.94 -12.61 -6.16
N GLY A 163 -11.45 -11.39 -6.44
CA GLY A 163 -11.41 -10.30 -5.46
C GLY A 163 -10.14 -9.45 -5.39
N GLY A 164 -9.43 -9.20 -6.50
CA GLY A 164 -8.15 -8.46 -6.53
C GLY A 164 -8.15 -7.08 -5.84
N LEU A 165 -9.28 -6.39 -5.78
CA LEU A 165 -9.42 -5.12 -5.03
C LEU A 165 -9.46 -5.36 -3.51
N SER A 166 -10.04 -6.47 -3.06
CA SER A 166 -10.16 -6.82 -1.65
C SER A 166 -8.85 -7.19 -0.98
N ALA A 167 -7.93 -7.83 -1.72
CA ALA A 167 -6.59 -8.11 -1.22
C ALA A 167 -5.77 -6.81 -1.07
N ALA A 168 -5.88 -5.88 -2.03
CA ALA A 168 -5.25 -4.57 -1.96
C ALA A 168 -5.81 -3.71 -0.82
N ILE A 169 -7.13 -3.77 -0.59
CA ILE A 169 -7.81 -3.01 0.47
C ILE A 169 -7.51 -3.58 1.86
N ARG A 170 -7.51 -4.91 2.05
CA ARG A 170 -7.19 -5.54 3.35
C ARG A 170 -5.73 -5.33 3.78
N GLY A 171 -4.83 -4.98 2.86
CA GLY A 171 -3.43 -4.68 3.15
C GLY A 171 -3.13 -3.21 3.48
N LEU A 172 -4.13 -2.32 3.44
CA LEU A 172 -3.95 -0.87 3.63
C LEU A 172 -4.73 -0.39 4.86
N ARG A 173 -4.04 0.30 5.77
CA ARG A 173 -4.66 0.99 6.92
C ARG A 173 -5.00 2.45 6.64
N THR A 174 -4.46 3.03 5.56
CA THR A 174 -4.77 4.39 5.09
C THR A 174 -5.07 4.34 3.60
N PRO A 175 -6.11 5.05 3.10
CA PRO A 175 -6.48 4.96 1.70
C PRO A 175 -5.42 5.63 0.81
N MET A 176 -4.72 4.82 0.01
CA MET A 176 -3.83 5.35 -1.03
C MET A 176 -4.67 5.84 -2.22
N ALA A 177 -4.33 7.02 -2.78
CA ALA A 177 -5.09 7.62 -3.88
C ALA A 177 -5.40 6.67 -5.08
N PRO A 178 -4.48 5.77 -5.51
CA PRO A 178 -4.80 4.79 -6.56
C PRO A 178 -5.85 3.75 -6.13
N VAL A 179 -5.80 3.28 -4.88
CA VAL A 179 -6.76 2.29 -4.35
C VAL A 179 -8.12 2.93 -4.11
N LEU A 180 -8.14 4.18 -3.63
CA LEU A 180 -9.36 4.99 -3.57
C LEU A 180 -10.00 5.14 -4.93
N LYS A 181 -9.23 5.49 -5.97
CA LYS A 181 -9.74 5.62 -7.33
C LYS A 181 -10.34 4.30 -7.85
N MET A 182 -9.66 3.18 -7.62
CA MET A 182 -10.17 1.85 -7.98
C MET A 182 -11.47 1.50 -7.23
N PHE A 183 -11.58 1.86 -5.96
CA PHE A 183 -12.81 1.71 -5.19
C PHE A 183 -13.94 2.58 -5.75
N LEU A 184 -13.68 3.87 -5.97
CA LEU A 184 -14.67 4.84 -6.44
C LEU A 184 -15.28 4.42 -7.79
N ASP A 185 -14.45 3.97 -8.72
CA ASP A 185 -14.86 3.58 -10.07
C ASP A 185 -15.34 2.11 -10.15
N GLY A 186 -15.07 1.31 -9.11
CA GLY A 186 -15.37 -0.11 -9.08
C GLY A 186 -16.79 -0.45 -8.60
N PRO A 187 -17.36 -1.60 -9.03
CA PRO A 187 -18.61 -2.10 -8.47
C PRO A 187 -18.39 -2.57 -7.03
N VAL A 188 -19.37 -2.28 -6.17
CA VAL A 188 -19.41 -2.69 -4.78
C VAL A 188 -20.77 -3.27 -4.43
N HIS A 189 -20.77 -4.18 -3.46
CA HIS A 189 -21.93 -4.90 -2.99
C HIS A 189 -22.11 -4.68 -1.49
N GLY A 190 -23.33 -4.69 -0.99
CA GLY A 190 -23.57 -4.45 0.44
C GLY A 190 -25.01 -4.67 0.86
N PRO A 191 -25.31 -4.57 2.16
CA PRO A 191 -26.68 -4.61 2.64
C PRO A 191 -27.47 -3.41 2.13
N ALA A 192 -28.71 -3.65 1.74
CA ALA A 192 -29.63 -2.63 1.25
C ALA A 192 -30.93 -2.63 2.07
N ASP A 193 -31.58 -1.47 2.16
CA ASP A 193 -32.94 -1.36 2.66
C ASP A 193 -33.99 -1.78 1.59
N GLY A 194 -35.27 -1.57 1.91
CA GLY A 194 -36.38 -1.91 1.02
C GLY A 194 -36.34 -1.19 -0.33
N ASP A 195 -35.80 0.03 -0.35
CA ASP A 195 -35.71 0.91 -1.51
C ASP A 195 -34.40 0.70 -2.29
N GLY A 196 -33.52 -0.19 -1.82
CA GLY A 196 -32.25 -0.48 -2.48
C GLY A 196 -31.16 0.54 -2.15
N VAL A 197 -31.27 1.25 -1.03
CA VAL A 197 -30.25 2.19 -0.52
C VAL A 197 -29.30 1.45 0.43
N PRO A 198 -27.98 1.71 0.39
CA PRO A 198 -27.01 1.11 1.32
C PRO A 198 -27.40 1.25 2.79
N LEU A 199 -27.48 0.15 3.54
CA LEU A 199 -27.87 0.16 4.96
C LEU A 199 -26.65 0.47 5.86
N ALA A 200 -26.79 1.40 6.81
CA ALA A 200 -25.76 1.60 7.84
C ALA A 200 -25.90 0.62 9.00
N ALA A 201 -24.76 0.15 9.49
CA ALA A 201 -24.62 -0.48 10.79
C ALA A 201 -24.20 0.57 11.83
N LYS A 202 -24.73 0.45 13.05
CA LYS A 202 -24.30 1.26 14.21
C LYS A 202 -23.19 0.53 14.94
N LEU A 203 -21.98 1.09 14.93
CA LEU A 203 -20.79 0.52 15.56
C LEU A 203 -20.52 1.14 16.94
N GLY A 204 -21.57 1.26 17.77
CA GLY A 204 -21.47 1.84 19.11
C GLY A 204 -20.84 3.24 19.10
N ALA A 205 -19.77 3.44 19.85
CA ALA A 205 -19.05 4.72 19.95
C ALA A 205 -18.42 5.19 18.63
N ARG A 206 -18.28 4.33 17.61
CA ARG A 206 -17.75 4.70 16.29
C ARG A 206 -18.80 5.29 15.34
N GLY A 207 -20.08 5.35 15.74
CA GLY A 207 -21.13 5.95 14.91
C GLY A 207 -21.66 5.04 13.80
N GLU A 208 -22.17 5.62 12.71
CA GLU A 208 -22.80 4.91 11.61
C GLU A 208 -21.80 4.55 10.51
N TRP A 209 -21.87 3.33 9.98
CA TRP A 209 -20.96 2.83 8.96
C TRP A 209 -21.70 2.03 7.89
N LEU A 210 -21.41 2.32 6.63
CA LEU A 210 -21.81 1.47 5.50
C LEU A 210 -20.79 0.34 5.35
N CYS A 211 -21.26 -0.90 5.28
CA CYS A 211 -20.40 -2.05 4.98
C CYS A 211 -20.50 -2.38 3.49
N VAL A 212 -19.39 -2.30 2.76
CA VAL A 212 -19.35 -2.62 1.32
C VAL A 212 -18.26 -3.61 0.98
N PHE A 213 -18.51 -4.39 -0.07
CA PHE A 213 -17.67 -5.49 -0.51
C PHE A 213 -17.34 -5.33 -1.98
N THR A 214 -16.09 -5.51 -2.35
CA THR A 214 -15.63 -5.30 -3.73
C THR A 214 -15.91 -6.50 -4.65
N GLY A 215 -16.54 -7.54 -4.09
CA GLY A 215 -17.02 -8.69 -4.84
C GLY A 215 -18.16 -9.39 -4.12
N GLU A 216 -19.08 -9.95 -4.90
CA GLU A 216 -20.26 -10.67 -4.39
C GLU A 216 -19.87 -11.89 -3.52
N GLY A 217 -18.81 -12.63 -3.90
CA GLY A 217 -18.33 -13.75 -3.10
C GLY A 217 -17.82 -13.35 -1.71
N LEU A 218 -17.31 -12.13 -1.56
CA LEU A 218 -16.84 -11.61 -0.27
C LEU A 218 -18.01 -11.25 0.65
N LEU A 219 -19.05 -10.64 0.09
CA LEU A 219 -20.31 -10.40 0.78
C LEU A 219 -20.93 -11.71 1.28
N ALA A 220 -20.98 -12.73 0.41
CA ALA A 220 -21.51 -14.04 0.76
C ALA A 220 -20.71 -14.69 1.91
N THR A 221 -19.37 -14.73 1.78
CA THR A 221 -18.47 -15.28 2.80
C THR A 221 -18.61 -14.54 4.14
N TYR A 222 -18.68 -13.21 4.12
CA TYR A 222 -18.85 -12.40 5.33
C TYR A 222 -20.20 -12.69 6.00
N ARG A 223 -21.27 -12.77 5.20
CA ARG A 223 -22.62 -13.05 5.69
C ARG A 223 -22.71 -14.42 6.34
N GLU A 224 -22.14 -15.45 5.72
CA GLU A 224 -22.07 -16.81 6.29
C GLU A 224 -21.29 -16.82 7.60
N SER A 225 -20.13 -16.15 7.63
CA SER A 225 -19.23 -16.18 8.79
C SER A 225 -19.77 -15.39 9.99
N THR A 226 -20.51 -14.31 9.76
CA THR A 226 -21.04 -13.43 10.81
C THR A 226 -22.49 -13.72 11.19
N GLY A 227 -23.19 -14.54 10.39
CA GLY A 227 -24.62 -14.79 10.55
C GLY A 227 -25.49 -13.55 10.25
N ALA A 228 -24.98 -12.56 9.53
CA ALA A 228 -25.68 -11.32 9.25
C ALA A 228 -27.03 -11.57 8.53
N ARG A 229 -28.12 -11.08 9.13
CA ARG A 229 -29.50 -11.27 8.63
C ARG A 229 -29.96 -10.11 7.74
N TRP A 230 -29.17 -9.77 6.73
CA TRP A 230 -29.57 -8.75 5.76
C TRP A 230 -30.67 -9.29 4.86
N THR A 231 -31.82 -8.60 4.86
CA THR A 231 -33.00 -8.97 4.08
C THR A 231 -32.77 -8.79 2.58
N ARG A 232 -31.97 -7.78 2.21
CA ARG A 232 -31.64 -7.45 0.82
C ARG A 232 -30.17 -7.05 0.70
N THR A 233 -29.60 -7.35 -0.45
CA THR A 233 -28.28 -6.86 -0.87
C THR A 233 -28.42 -6.04 -2.14
N GLY A 234 -27.54 -5.04 -2.31
CA GLY A 234 -27.51 -4.16 -3.46
C GLY A 234 -26.14 -4.15 -4.15
N ARG A 235 -26.11 -3.53 -5.33
CA ARG A 235 -24.89 -3.30 -6.12
C ARG A 235 -24.86 -1.83 -6.55
N TRP A 236 -23.73 -1.18 -6.32
CA TRP A 236 -23.50 0.23 -6.65
C TRP A 236 -22.07 0.44 -7.14
N THR A 237 -21.69 1.67 -7.49
CA THR A 237 -20.28 2.07 -7.58
C THR A 237 -19.77 2.58 -6.23
N GLY A 238 -18.47 2.60 -6.01
CA GLY A 238 -17.90 3.24 -4.82
C GLY A 238 -18.31 4.72 -4.69
N ARG A 239 -18.41 5.46 -5.81
CA ARG A 239 -18.90 6.85 -5.84
C ARG A 239 -20.34 6.97 -5.32
N ASP A 240 -21.23 6.08 -5.72
CA ASP A 240 -22.64 6.11 -5.29
C ASP A 240 -22.75 5.90 -3.77
N VAL A 241 -21.93 5.00 -3.22
CA VAL A 241 -21.87 4.75 -1.78
C VAL A 241 -21.28 5.95 -1.04
N VAL A 242 -20.23 6.58 -1.56
CA VAL A 242 -19.65 7.82 -0.99
C VAL A 242 -20.70 8.95 -0.97
N ARG A 243 -21.42 9.16 -2.07
CA ARG A 243 -22.50 10.16 -2.13
C ARG A 243 -23.64 9.85 -1.15
N THR A 244 -23.99 8.58 -1.01
CA THR A 244 -25.02 8.14 -0.05
C THR A 244 -24.55 8.39 1.38
N ALA A 245 -23.31 8.04 1.73
CA ALA A 245 -22.74 8.28 3.06
C ALA A 245 -22.69 9.79 3.38
N ALA A 246 -22.27 10.63 2.42
CA ALA A 246 -22.20 12.07 2.58
C ALA A 246 -23.58 12.73 2.72
N GLY A 247 -24.63 12.15 2.12
CA GLY A 247 -26.00 12.66 2.16
C GLY A 247 -26.78 12.29 3.43
N ARG A 248 -26.17 11.55 4.37
CA ARG A 248 -26.84 11.15 5.62
C ARG A 248 -26.84 12.24 6.68
N ILE A 249 -27.88 12.22 7.50
CA ILE A 249 -28.07 13.15 8.63
C ILE A 249 -26.97 12.96 9.68
N PHE A 250 -26.56 11.72 9.93
CA PHE A 250 -25.46 11.40 10.84
C PHE A 250 -24.14 11.21 10.08
N PRO A 251 -23.00 11.68 10.63
CA PRO A 251 -21.68 11.39 10.07
C PRO A 251 -21.49 9.89 9.89
N THR A 252 -21.42 9.46 8.63
CA THR A 252 -21.40 8.05 8.25
C THR A 252 -20.09 7.71 7.55
N GLY A 253 -19.37 6.72 8.06
CA GLY A 253 -18.18 6.18 7.41
C GLY A 253 -18.49 5.02 6.46
N ILE A 254 -17.47 4.54 5.73
CA ILE A 254 -17.56 3.33 4.90
C ILE A 254 -16.49 2.34 5.37
N LEU A 255 -16.89 1.10 5.63
CA LEU A 255 -15.99 -0.04 5.80
C LEU A 255 -15.93 -0.82 4.49
N ILE A 256 -14.75 -0.88 3.89
CA ILE A 256 -14.56 -1.63 2.65
C ILE A 256 -13.94 -3.00 2.97
N ASP A 257 -14.58 -4.04 2.46
CA ASP A 257 -14.26 -5.46 2.66
C ASP A 257 -14.00 -5.83 4.13
N PRO A 258 -14.98 -5.62 5.01
CA PRO A 258 -14.77 -5.86 6.42
C PRO A 258 -14.41 -7.31 6.75
N SER A 259 -13.54 -7.51 7.75
CA SER A 259 -13.16 -8.85 8.19
C SER A 259 -14.28 -9.48 9.05
N PRO A 260 -14.61 -10.77 8.85
CA PRO A 260 -15.58 -11.47 9.70
C PRO A 260 -15.05 -11.84 11.09
N ALA A 261 -13.76 -11.60 11.39
CA ALA A 261 -13.17 -11.92 12.69
C ALA A 261 -13.72 -11.01 13.81
N MET A 262 -14.27 -11.62 14.87
CA MET A 262 -14.79 -10.90 16.03
C MET A 262 -13.71 -10.05 16.71
N GLY A 263 -14.05 -8.81 17.07
CA GLY A 263 -13.16 -7.90 17.80
C GLY A 263 -12.12 -7.15 16.95
N ALA A 264 -11.92 -7.52 15.69
CA ALA A 264 -10.95 -6.89 14.78
C ALA A 264 -11.61 -6.26 13.52
N GLY A 265 -12.93 -6.41 13.36
CA GLY A 265 -13.65 -6.11 12.12
C GLY A 265 -13.65 -4.64 11.67
N ALA A 266 -13.25 -3.67 12.50
CA ALA A 266 -13.06 -2.28 12.08
C ALA A 266 -11.57 -1.87 12.05
N ASP A 267 -10.70 -2.62 12.74
CA ASP A 267 -9.26 -2.37 12.83
C ASP A 267 -8.44 -3.17 11.79
N ALA A 268 -9.06 -4.18 11.16
CA ALA A 268 -8.51 -5.04 10.10
C ALA A 268 -9.06 -4.72 8.70
N THR A 269 -9.59 -3.51 8.52
CA THR A 269 -10.31 -3.08 7.31
C THR A 269 -9.79 -1.73 6.87
N LEU A 270 -10.09 -1.29 5.65
CA LEU A 270 -9.84 0.08 5.25
C LEU A 270 -11.07 0.94 5.63
N PRO A 271 -11.04 1.68 6.75
CA PRO A 271 -12.09 2.63 7.06
C PRO A 271 -11.92 3.87 6.18
N LEU A 272 -13.02 4.30 5.57
CA LEU A 272 -13.19 5.68 5.11
C LEU A 272 -14.01 6.41 6.16
N PRO A 273 -13.38 7.11 7.11
CA PRO A 273 -14.10 7.82 8.16
C PRO A 273 -14.90 9.01 7.58
N PRO A 274 -15.88 9.56 8.31
CA PRO A 274 -16.74 10.64 7.79
C PRO A 274 -15.99 11.85 7.22
N GLU A 275 -14.83 12.21 7.80
CA GLU A 275 -13.99 13.31 7.32
C GLU A 275 -13.41 13.03 5.92
N GLU A 276 -13.04 11.77 5.68
CA GLU A 276 -12.53 11.28 4.40
C GLU A 276 -13.65 11.23 3.35
N ILE A 277 -14.86 10.81 3.74
CA ILE A 277 -16.05 10.87 2.88
C ILE A 277 -16.36 12.32 2.46
N ALA A 278 -16.27 13.27 3.39
CA ALA A 278 -16.48 14.69 3.12
C ALA A 278 -15.40 15.31 2.21
N ARG A 279 -14.20 14.72 2.14
CA ARG A 279 -13.16 15.07 1.16
C ARG A 279 -13.50 14.48 -0.21
N LEU A 280 -13.72 13.16 -0.28
CA LEU A 280 -13.95 12.42 -1.50
C LEU A 280 -15.17 12.91 -2.28
N VAL A 281 -16.25 13.32 -1.59
CA VAL A 281 -17.45 13.83 -2.27
C VAL A 281 -17.22 15.15 -3.01
N ARG A 282 -16.18 15.93 -2.66
CA ARG A 282 -15.81 17.16 -3.38
C ARG A 282 -15.00 16.88 -4.64
N GLU A 283 -14.44 15.69 -4.74
CA GLU A 283 -13.63 15.20 -5.86
C GLU A 283 -14.44 14.30 -6.82
N CYS A 284 -15.70 13.99 -6.48
CA CYS A 284 -16.62 13.12 -7.20
C CYS A 284 -17.80 13.87 -7.82
#